data_AF-A0A268FD70-F1
#
_entry.id   AF-A0A268FD70-F1
#
_cell.length_a   1.000
_cell.length_b   1.000
_cell.length_c   1.000
_cell.angle_alpha   90.00
_cell.angle_beta   90.00
_cell.angle_gamma   90.00
#
_symmetry.space_group_name_H-M   'P 1'
#
loop_
_entity.id
_entity.type
_entity.pdbx_description
1 polymer ?
#
loop_
_entity_poly.entity_id
_entity_poly.type
_entity_poly.pdbx_seq_one_letter_code
_entity_poly.pdbx_strand_id
1 'polypeptide(L)'
;MNKTDYDRALYYTHRSEWDNLLILMVRTHDNFLSKKIEQFLHAYNFEHDYSVIEKHLYSLLRYIDHANDLAEEEWIHTTTM
;
A
#
# COMPACT_ATOMS: atom_id res chain seq x y z
N MET A 1 -0.82 -9.42 11.43
CA MET A 1 -0.97 -8.31 10.47
C MET A 1 -1.62 -8.89 9.21
N ASN A 2 -2.67 -8.29 8.63
CA ASN A 2 -3.44 -8.98 7.58
C ASN A 2 -2.76 -8.82 6.21
N LYS A 3 -2.03 -9.85 5.77
CA LYS A 3 -1.53 -10.04 4.38
C LYS A 3 -2.53 -9.55 3.30
N THR A 4 -3.82 -9.77 3.57
CA THR A 4 -4.94 -9.33 2.74
C THR A 4 -4.97 -7.83 2.44
N ASP A 5 -4.51 -6.97 3.35
CA ASP A 5 -4.51 -5.51 3.12
C ASP A 5 -3.41 -5.12 2.13
N TYR A 6 -2.25 -5.79 2.15
CA TYR A 6 -1.17 -5.55 1.18
C TYR A 6 -1.55 -6.04 -0.22
N ASP A 7 -2.12 -7.25 -0.33
CA ASP A 7 -2.61 -7.77 -1.61
C ASP A 7 -3.70 -6.86 -2.22
N ARG A 8 -4.62 -6.35 -1.39
CA ARG A 8 -5.64 -5.39 -1.81
C ARG A 8 -5.02 -4.06 -2.24
N ALA A 9 -4.04 -3.54 -1.48
CA ALA A 9 -3.36 -2.30 -1.84
C ALA A 9 -2.68 -2.42 -3.20
N LEU A 10 -1.98 -3.54 -3.46
CA LEU A 10 -1.34 -3.83 -4.74
C LEU A 10 -2.38 -3.89 -5.88
N TYR A 11 -3.47 -4.64 -5.67
CA TYR A 11 -4.55 -4.79 -6.63
C TYR A 11 -5.21 -3.46 -7.00
N TYR A 12 -5.61 -2.66 -6.00
CA TYR A 12 -6.23 -1.36 -6.24
C TYR A 12 -5.26 -0.39 -6.92
N THR A 13 -3.98 -0.44 -6.56
CA THR A 13 -2.95 0.42 -7.18
C THR A 13 -2.74 0.09 -8.65
N HIS A 14 -2.69 -1.19 -9.01
CA HIS A 14 -2.54 -1.62 -10.41
C HIS A 14 -3.76 -1.27 -11.28
N ARG A 15 -4.96 -1.27 -10.71
CA ARG A 15 -6.20 -0.94 -11.43
C ARG A 15 -6.58 0.52 -11.40
N SER A 16 -5.79 1.35 -10.71
CA SER A 16 -6.11 2.75 -10.46
C SER A 16 -7.45 2.95 -9.73
N GLU A 17 -7.81 2.02 -8.85
CA GLU A 17 -9.04 2.09 -8.03
C GLU A 17 -8.79 2.95 -6.77
N TRP A 18 -8.56 4.25 -6.98
CA TRP A 18 -8.16 5.19 -5.92
C TRP A 18 -9.18 5.34 -4.79
N ASP A 19 -10.47 5.24 -5.09
CA ASP A 19 -11.52 5.24 -4.05
C ASP A 19 -11.40 4.03 -3.12
N ASN A 20 -11.13 2.85 -3.68
CA ASN A 20 -10.92 1.63 -2.88
C ASN A 20 -9.61 1.71 -2.08
N LEU A 21 -8.59 2.34 -2.64
CA LEU A 21 -7.33 2.62 -1.95
C LEU A 21 -7.54 3.60 -0.78
N LEU A 22 -8.37 4.63 -0.95
CA LEU A 22 -8.76 5.56 0.11
C LEU A 22 -9.56 4.85 1.21
N ILE A 23 -10.51 3.98 0.85
CA ILE A 23 -11.25 3.17 1.84
C ILE A 23 -10.28 2.26 2.61
N LEU A 24 -9.33 1.63 1.92
CA LEU A 24 -8.31 0.79 2.55
C LEU A 24 -7.44 1.57 3.53
N MET A 25 -7.01 2.78 3.15
CA MET A 25 -6.23 3.71 4.01
C MET A 25 -6.91 4.00 5.34
N VAL A 26 -8.24 4.15 5.34
CA VAL A 26 -9.04 4.43 6.54
C VAL A 26 -9.23 3.18 7.41
N ARG A 27 -9.23 1.98 6.80
CA ARG A 27 -9.57 0.73 7.49
C ARG A 27 -8.36 -0.08 7.96
N THR A 28 -7.20 0.12 7.36
CA THR A 28 -5.98 -0.57 7.76
C THR A 28 -5.51 -0.10 9.14
N HIS A 29 -4.96 -1.02 9.92
CA HIS A 29 -4.31 -0.71 11.20
C HIS A 29 -2.81 -0.41 11.03
N ASP A 30 -2.30 -0.55 9.81
CA ASP A 30 -0.92 -0.25 9.47
C ASP A 30 -0.77 1.25 9.18
N ASN A 31 -0.21 1.96 10.15
CA ASN A 31 0.03 3.40 10.07
C ASN A 31 0.97 3.78 8.92
N PHE A 32 1.93 2.91 8.57
CA PHE A 32 2.86 3.18 7.47
C PHE A 32 2.17 3.00 6.13
N LEU A 33 1.40 1.92 5.95
CA LEU A 33 0.59 1.73 4.75
C LEU A 33 -0.38 2.89 4.55
N SER A 34 -1.12 3.25 5.60
CA SER A 34 -2.07 4.36 5.57
C SER A 34 -1.39 5.66 5.15
N LYS A 35 -0.22 5.98 5.75
CA LYS A 35 0.52 7.20 5.41
C LYS A 35 1.04 7.20 3.96
N LYS A 36 1.48 6.05 3.46
CA LYS A 36 1.96 5.93 2.06
C LYS A 36 0.83 6.11 1.06
N ILE A 37 -0.34 5.54 1.34
CA ILE A 37 -1.54 5.75 0.52
C ILE A 37 -1.94 7.23 0.54
N GLU A 38 -1.99 7.87 1.71
CA GLU A 38 -2.32 9.30 1.85
C GLU A 38 -1.39 10.16 1.00
N GLN A 39 -0.08 9.95 1.09
CA GLN A 39 0.91 10.70 0.33
C GLN A 39 0.74 10.53 -1.18
N PHE A 40 0.48 9.31 -1.64
CA PHE A 40 0.23 9.03 -3.05
C PHE A 40 -1.07 9.69 -3.54
N LEU A 41 -2.19 9.52 -2.82
CA LEU A 41 -3.46 10.11 -3.19
C LEU A 41 -3.40 11.64 -3.19
N HIS A 42 -2.72 12.25 -2.21
CA HIS A 42 -2.50 13.68 -2.19
C HIS A 42 -1.67 14.13 -3.41
N ALA A 43 -0.55 13.47 -3.68
CA ALA A 43 0.28 13.80 -4.83
C ALA A 43 -0.52 13.70 -6.14
N TYR A 44 -1.26 12.60 -6.32
CA TYR A 44 -2.07 12.36 -7.51
C TYR A 44 -3.14 13.44 -7.77
N ASN A 45 -3.75 13.98 -6.72
CA ASN A 45 -4.84 14.97 -6.85
C ASN A 45 -4.36 16.42 -6.92
N PHE A 46 -3.19 16.75 -6.35
CA PHE A 46 -2.78 18.14 -6.14
C PHE A 46 -1.44 18.52 -6.77
N GLU A 47 -0.56 17.56 -7.04
CA GLU A 47 0.75 17.85 -7.63
C GLU A 47 0.65 17.97 -9.15
N HIS A 48 1.36 18.97 -9.70
CA HIS A 48 1.45 19.19 -11.13
C HIS A 48 2.69 18.53 -11.74
N ASP A 49 3.68 18.20 -10.90
CA ASP A 49 4.90 17.53 -11.30
C ASP A 49 4.70 16.00 -11.25
N TYR A 50 4.66 15.38 -12.43
CA TYR A 50 4.51 13.94 -12.58
C TYR A 50 5.62 13.15 -11.88
N SER A 51 6.83 13.70 -11.74
CA SER A 51 7.93 13.02 -11.05
C SER A 51 7.65 12.86 -9.55
N VAL A 52 6.90 13.79 -8.95
CA VAL A 52 6.49 13.73 -7.55
C VAL A 52 5.44 12.63 -7.37
N ILE A 53 4.46 12.56 -8.27
CA ILE A 53 3.44 11.50 -8.28
C ILE A 53 4.10 10.13 -8.41
N GLU A 54 5.00 9.97 -9.40
CA GLU A 54 5.73 8.73 -9.66
C GLU A 54 6.58 8.31 -8.45
N LYS A 55 7.27 9.25 -7.80
CA LYS A 55 8.04 8.98 -6.58
C LYS A 55 7.16 8.44 -5.45
N HIS A 56 5.98 9.02 -5.24
CA HIS A 56 5.05 8.55 -4.22
C HIS A 56 4.44 7.19 -4.56
N LEU A 57 4.12 6.96 -5.83
CA LEU A 57 3.64 5.67 -6.32
C LEU A 57 4.67 4.56 -6.08
N TYR A 58 5.92 4.75 -6.50
CA TYR A 58 6.98 3.76 -6.25
C TYR A 58 7.26 3.56 -4.77
N SER A 59 7.21 4.64 -3.97
CA SER A 59 7.36 4.50 -2.52
C SER A 59 6.25 3.68 -1.88
N LEU A 60 5.01 3.75 -2.41
CA LEU A 60 3.89 2.94 -1.95
C LEU A 60 4.07 1.48 -2.37
N LEU A 61 4.33 1.22 -3.65
CA LEU A 61 4.53 -0.13 -4.19
C LEU A 61 5.66 -0.88 -3.46
N ARG A 62 6.82 -0.22 -3.30
CA ARG A 62 7.96 -0.82 -2.60
C ARG A 62 7.66 -1.17 -1.15
N TYR A 63 6.84 -0.36 -0.49
CA TYR A 63 6.42 -0.64 0.88
C TYR A 63 5.46 -1.83 0.93
N ILE A 64 4.48 -1.88 0.02
CA ILE A 64 3.53 -2.99 -0.09
C ILE A 64 4.28 -4.30 -0.32
N ASP A 65 5.22 -4.35 -1.27
CA ASP A 65 6.00 -5.56 -1.57
C ASP A 65 6.77 -6.05 -0.33
N HIS A 66 7.55 -5.15 0.28
CA HIS A 66 8.33 -5.48 1.48
C HIS A 66 7.46 -5.94 2.66
N ALA A 67 6.32 -5.29 2.88
CA ALA A 67 5.40 -5.67 3.96
C ALA A 67 4.70 -7.01 3.68
N ASN A 68 4.42 -7.31 2.40
CA ASN A 68 3.83 -8.58 2.00
C ASN A 68 4.81 -9.75 2.21
N ASP A 69 6.08 -9.57 1.85
CA ASP A 69 7.14 -10.55 2.06
C ASP A 69 7.29 -10.88 3.56
N LEU A 70 7.34 -9.86 4.42
CA LEU A 70 7.40 -10.05 5.87
C LEU A 70 6.16 -10.79 6.43
N ALA A 71 4.97 -10.43 5.95
CA ALA A 71 3.73 -11.10 6.36
C ALA A 71 3.69 -12.57 5.89
N GLU A 72 4.30 -12.89 4.75
CA GLU A 72 4.45 -14.26 4.26
C GLU A 72 5.44 -15.07 5.12
N GLU A 73 6.59 -14.50 5.47
CA GLU A 73 7.56 -15.12 6.37
C GLU A 73 6.95 -15.44 7.75
N GLU A 74 6.20 -14.49 8.34
CA GLU A 74 5.48 -14.71 9.61
C GLU A 74 4.45 -15.85 9.52
N TRP A 75 3.72 -15.94 8.40
CA TRP A 75 2.70 -16.95 8.18
C TRP A 75 3.29 -18.36 8.03
N ILE A 76 4.40 -18.47 7.28
CA ILE A 76 5.16 -19.72 7.11
C ILE A 76 5.70 -20.19 8.47
N HIS A 77 6.31 -19.30 9.24
CA HIS A 77 6.87 -19.63 10.55
C HIS A 77 5.80 -20.12 11.54
N THR A 78 4.62 -19.50 11.53
CA THR A 78 3.50 -19.89 12.40
C THR A 78 2.88 -21.23 12.01
N THR A 79 2.90 -21.60 10.72
CA THR A 79 2.27 -22.83 10.22
C THR A 79 3.21 -24.04 10.29
N THR A 80 4.51 -23.81 10.38
CA THR A 80 5.54 -24.88 10.37
C THR A 80 5.96 -25.32 11.78
N MET A 81 5.49 -24.63 12.85
CA MET A 81 5.66 -25.02 14.25
C MET A 81 4.41 -25.69 14.80
#